data_AF-I4FTV1-F1
#
_entry.id   AF-I4FTV1-F1
#
_cell.length_a   1.000
_cell.length_b   1.000
_cell.length_c   1.000
_cell.angle_alpha   90.00
_cell.angle_beta   90.00
_cell.angle_gamma   90.00
#
_symmetry.space_group_name_H-M   'P 1'
#
loop_
_entity.id
_entity.type
_entity.pdbx_description
1 polymer ?
#
loop_
_entity_poly.entity_id
_entity_poly.type
_entity_poly.pdbx_seq_one_letter_code
_entity_poly.pdbx_strand_id
1 'polypeptide(L)'
;MTEPYWLNEKEIIAIHGEILAESGGVLGILNKSALDSTLHKPQNLYHYSEQTATLYQLAAAYGYGLIKNHCFIDGNKRIALIAVYTFLALNGIELIASEIEAARYFWQLAASQQSQDIEMQNLADWLQTHSQTL
;
A
#
# COMPACT_ATOMS: atom_id res chain seq x y z
N MET A 1 1.48 14.46 -15.82
CA MET A 1 1.74 14.19 -14.39
C MET A 1 3.25 14.14 -14.22
N THR A 2 3.80 14.75 -13.18
CA THR A 2 5.21 14.56 -12.81
C THR A 2 5.42 13.15 -12.25
N GLU A 3 6.64 12.63 -12.32
CA GLU A 3 6.93 11.32 -11.75
C GLU A 3 6.63 11.30 -10.24
N PRO A 4 5.92 10.26 -9.73
CA PRO A 4 5.63 10.14 -8.30
C PRO A 4 6.88 9.97 -7.44
N TYR A 5 6.78 10.36 -6.18
CA TYR A 5 7.70 9.91 -5.14
C TYR A 5 7.39 8.46 -4.78
N TRP A 6 8.34 7.57 -5.08
CA TRP A 6 8.24 6.13 -4.82
C TRP A 6 8.73 5.76 -3.43
N LEU A 7 8.05 4.81 -2.79
CA LEU A 7 8.56 4.17 -1.58
C LEU A 7 9.57 3.08 -1.95
N ASN A 8 10.78 3.18 -1.44
CA ASN A 8 11.83 2.19 -1.61
C ASN A 8 11.84 1.17 -0.46
N GLU A 9 12.60 0.10 -0.65
CA GLU A 9 12.69 -0.98 0.33
C GLU A 9 13.14 -0.51 1.71
N LYS A 10 14.16 0.35 1.78
CA LYS A 10 14.72 0.78 3.07
C LYS A 10 13.69 1.57 3.86
N GLU A 11 12.92 2.43 3.18
CA GLU A 11 11.81 3.18 3.79
C GLU A 11 10.74 2.24 4.30
N ILE A 12 10.31 1.26 3.49
CA ILE A 12 9.28 0.30 3.89
C ILE A 12 9.73 -0.56 5.09
N ILE A 13 10.99 -1.01 5.11
CA ILE A 13 11.55 -1.76 6.25
C ILE A 13 11.65 -0.89 7.50
N ALA A 14 12.08 0.37 7.36
CA ALA A 14 12.18 1.30 8.48
C ALA A 14 10.79 1.56 9.10
N ILE A 15 9.81 1.92 8.27
CA ILE A 15 8.42 2.14 8.68
C ILE A 15 7.83 0.87 9.32
N HIS A 16 8.09 -0.31 8.75
CA HIS A 16 7.63 -1.58 9.33
C HIS A 16 8.22 -1.82 10.72
N GLY A 17 9.50 -1.50 10.91
CA GLY A 17 10.18 -1.58 12.20
C GLY A 17 9.55 -0.66 13.25
N GLU A 18 9.26 0.60 12.89
CA GLU A 18 8.60 1.57 13.76
C GLU A 18 7.20 1.11 14.17
N ILE A 19 6.38 0.66 13.20
CA ILE A 19 5.03 0.11 13.44
C ILE A 19 5.09 -1.03 14.46
N LEU A 20 6.02 -1.98 14.30
CA LEU A 20 6.13 -3.13 15.20
C LEU A 20 6.70 -2.77 16.57
N ALA A 21 7.58 -1.76 16.65
CA ALA A 21 8.08 -1.27 17.93
C ALA A 21 6.95 -0.67 18.79
N GLU A 22 5.99 0.00 18.18
CA GLU A 22 4.86 0.62 18.88
C GLU A 22 3.72 -0.37 19.18
N SER A 23 3.40 -1.25 18.23
CA SER A 23 2.20 -2.09 18.30
C SER A 23 2.47 -3.57 18.62
N GLY A 24 3.74 -3.96 18.72
CA GLY A 24 4.17 -5.34 18.92
C GLY A 24 4.05 -6.22 17.67
N GLY A 25 4.72 -7.36 17.70
CA GLY A 25 4.77 -8.34 16.61
C GLY A 25 6.18 -8.84 16.35
N VAL A 26 6.35 -9.62 15.28
CA VAL A 26 7.63 -10.23 14.93
C VAL A 26 8.28 -9.51 13.75
N LEU A 27 9.49 -8.99 13.98
CA LEU A 27 10.33 -8.41 12.93
C LEU A 27 10.80 -9.49 11.96
N GLY A 28 10.89 -9.12 10.67
CA GLY A 28 11.53 -9.94 9.65
C GLY A 28 10.77 -9.97 8.34
N ILE A 29 11.54 -10.02 7.25
CA ILE A 29 11.04 -10.26 5.91
C ILE A 29 10.83 -11.76 5.77
N LEU A 30 9.60 -12.17 5.41
CA LEU A 30 9.27 -13.57 5.14
C LEU A 30 9.70 -13.97 3.73
N ASN A 31 9.40 -13.11 2.75
CA ASN A 31 9.73 -13.37 1.36
C ASN A 31 10.24 -12.09 0.68
N LYS A 32 11.55 -12.08 0.44
CA LYS A 32 12.25 -10.94 -0.17
C LYS A 32 11.79 -10.67 -1.61
N SER A 33 11.62 -11.70 -2.42
CA SER A 33 11.13 -11.56 -3.80
C SER A 33 9.67 -11.07 -3.85
N ALA A 34 8.85 -11.41 -2.86
CA ALA A 34 7.50 -10.89 -2.71
C ALA A 34 7.51 -9.39 -2.38
N LEU A 35 8.42 -8.95 -1.50
CA LEU A 35 8.61 -7.53 -1.20
C LEU A 35 9.07 -6.79 -2.47
N ASP A 36 10.08 -7.30 -3.16
CA ASP A 36 10.61 -6.66 -4.37
C ASP A 36 9.54 -6.54 -5.46
N SER A 37 8.78 -7.60 -5.71
CA SER A 37 7.71 -7.56 -6.71
C SER A 37 6.59 -6.58 -6.32
N THR A 38 6.28 -6.48 -5.02
CA THR A 38 5.31 -5.51 -4.49
C THR A 38 5.74 -4.07 -4.73
N LEU A 39 7.01 -3.73 -4.48
CA LEU A 39 7.50 -2.35 -4.63
C LEU A 39 7.66 -1.93 -6.09
N HIS A 40 7.98 -2.86 -7.00
CA HIS A 40 8.09 -2.56 -8.43
C HIS A 40 6.74 -2.51 -9.15
N LYS A 41 5.70 -3.16 -8.63
CA LYS A 41 4.38 -3.19 -9.28
C LYS A 41 3.80 -1.80 -9.58
N PRO A 42 3.76 -0.83 -8.65
CA PRO A 42 3.27 0.51 -8.96
C PRO A 42 4.14 1.23 -10.00
N GLN A 43 5.46 1.09 -9.94
CA GLN A 43 6.36 1.67 -10.97
C GLN A 43 6.07 1.08 -12.36
N ASN A 44 5.89 -0.23 -12.44
CA ASN A 44 5.51 -0.91 -13.69
C ASN A 44 4.16 -0.41 -14.21
N LEU A 45 3.16 -0.25 -13.33
CA LEU A 45 1.87 0.31 -13.72
C LEU A 45 2.04 1.73 -14.28
N TYR A 46 2.82 2.59 -13.61
CA TYR A 46 3.05 3.95 -14.07
C TYR A 46 3.73 4.04 -15.45
N HIS A 47 4.71 3.17 -15.72
CA HIS A 47 5.47 3.22 -16.98
C HIS A 47 4.80 2.49 -18.15
N TYR A 48 4.01 1.45 -17.88
CA TYR A 48 3.56 0.52 -18.92
C TYR A 48 2.04 0.40 -19.09
N SER A 49 1.24 1.07 -18.27
CA SER A 49 -0.22 1.07 -18.47
C SER A 49 -0.62 1.86 -19.72
N GLU A 50 -1.62 1.37 -20.46
CA GLU A 50 -2.12 2.04 -21.67
C GLU A 50 -2.66 3.44 -21.39
N GLN A 51 -3.27 3.61 -20.21
CA GLN A 51 -3.72 4.89 -19.68
C GLN A 51 -2.85 5.25 -18.48
N THR A 52 -2.50 6.52 -18.31
CA THR A 52 -1.72 6.96 -17.14
C THR A 52 -2.41 6.57 -15.84
N ALA A 53 -1.76 5.70 -15.05
CA ALA A 53 -2.26 5.26 -13.77
C ALA A 53 -2.39 6.44 -12.79
N THR A 54 -3.52 6.52 -12.09
CA THR A 54 -3.75 7.52 -11.05
C THR A 54 -2.93 7.21 -9.79
N LEU A 55 -2.64 8.22 -8.97
CA LEU A 55 -1.98 8.01 -7.67
C LEU A 55 -2.74 7.02 -6.78
N TYR A 56 -4.07 6.98 -6.86
CA TYR A 56 -4.90 6.01 -6.14
C TYR A 56 -4.68 4.57 -6.62
N GLN A 57 -4.55 4.34 -7.93
CA GLN A 57 -4.23 3.02 -8.49
C GLN A 57 -2.82 2.57 -8.11
N LEU A 58 -1.85 3.49 -8.11
CA LEU A 58 -0.48 3.23 -7.69
C LEU A 58 -0.40 2.89 -6.19
N ALA A 59 -1.10 3.66 -5.36
CA ALA A 59 -1.23 3.38 -3.93
C ALA A 59 -1.91 2.01 -3.71
N ALA A 60 -2.98 1.71 -4.45
CA ALA A 60 -3.67 0.44 -4.35
C ALA A 60 -2.76 -0.76 -4.68
N ALA A 61 -1.83 -0.62 -5.62
CA ALA A 61 -0.84 -1.64 -5.92
C ALA A 61 0.11 -1.92 -4.74
N TYR A 62 0.57 -0.87 -4.05
CA TYR A 62 1.34 -1.02 -2.80
C TYR A 62 0.51 -1.73 -1.72
N GLY A 63 -0.70 -1.23 -1.45
CA GLY A 63 -1.57 -1.76 -0.40
C GLY A 63 -1.94 -3.23 -0.61
N TYR A 64 -2.33 -3.58 -1.84
CA TYR A 64 -2.62 -4.95 -2.21
C TYR A 64 -1.40 -5.86 -2.03
N GLY A 65 -0.26 -5.51 -2.62
CA GLY A 65 0.92 -6.36 -2.60
C GLY A 65 1.45 -6.59 -1.19
N LEU A 66 1.50 -5.54 -0.36
CA LEU A 66 1.96 -5.65 1.02
C LEU A 66 1.05 -6.53 1.88
N ILE A 67 -0.26 -6.54 1.62
CA ILE A 67 -1.21 -7.43 2.30
C ILE A 67 -1.13 -8.87 1.76
N LYS A 68 -1.27 -9.04 0.44
CA LYS A 68 -1.58 -10.34 -0.19
C LYS A 68 -0.35 -11.17 -0.51
N ASN A 69 0.81 -10.55 -0.72
CA ASN A 69 2.03 -11.27 -1.05
C ASN A 69 2.77 -11.76 0.21
N HIS A 70 2.26 -11.46 1.42
CA HIS A 70 2.85 -11.88 2.70
C HIS A 70 4.35 -11.59 2.80
N CYS A 71 4.73 -10.33 2.55
CA CYS A 71 6.14 -9.91 2.47
C CYS A 71 6.88 -10.08 3.80
N PHE A 72 6.19 -9.83 4.92
CA PHE A 72 6.75 -9.84 6.28
C PHE A 72 6.20 -10.99 7.13
N ILE A 73 6.93 -11.36 8.17
CA ILE A 73 6.51 -12.40 9.14
C ILE A 73 5.21 -11.97 9.86
N ASP A 74 5.15 -10.71 10.27
CA ASP A 74 3.97 -10.08 10.85
C ASP A 74 3.87 -8.63 10.35
N GLY A 75 2.74 -7.98 10.61
CA GLY A 75 2.57 -6.55 10.35
C GLY A 75 2.08 -6.20 8.94
N ASN A 76 1.92 -7.16 8.02
CA ASN A 76 1.54 -6.94 6.62
C ASN A 76 0.36 -5.97 6.42
N LYS A 77 -0.72 -6.11 7.20
CA LYS A 77 -1.88 -5.20 7.14
C LYS A 77 -1.53 -3.77 7.57
N ARG A 78 -0.72 -3.63 8.62
CA ARG A 78 -0.33 -2.33 9.20
C ARG A 78 0.63 -1.60 8.26
N ILE A 79 1.68 -2.28 7.77
CA ILE A 79 2.61 -1.67 6.81
C ILE A 79 1.93 -1.33 5.49
N ALA A 80 0.98 -2.14 5.02
CA ALA A 80 0.22 -1.81 3.81
C ALA A 80 -0.56 -0.50 3.96
N LEU A 81 -1.25 -0.31 5.09
CA LEU A 81 -2.00 0.92 5.36
C LEU A 81 -1.06 2.13 5.42
N ILE A 82 0.03 2.02 6.19
CA ILE A 82 0.97 3.13 6.34
C ILE A 82 1.73 3.43 5.05
N ALA A 83 2.08 2.41 4.24
CA ALA A 83 2.69 2.62 2.93
C ALA A 83 1.74 3.35 1.97
N VAL A 84 0.46 2.98 1.95
CA VAL A 84 -0.56 3.68 1.14
C VAL A 84 -0.70 5.13 1.59
N TYR A 85 -0.85 5.35 2.90
CA TYR A 85 -0.94 6.69 3.48
C TYR A 85 0.29 7.55 3.13
N THR A 86 1.48 6.99 3.35
CA THR A 86 2.76 7.69 3.11
C THR A 86 2.95 8.00 1.63
N PHE A 87 2.68 7.05 0.74
CA PHE A 87 2.78 7.27 -0.70
C PHE A 87 1.84 8.38 -1.17
N LEU A 88 0.58 8.39 -0.74
CA LEU A 88 -0.36 9.45 -1.09
C LEU A 88 0.12 10.81 -0.57
N ALA A 89 0.54 10.88 0.70
CA ALA A 89 0.99 12.12 1.34
C ALA A 89 2.22 12.72 0.64
N LEU A 90 3.21 11.88 0.31
CA LEU A 90 4.40 12.31 -0.46
C LEU A 90 4.05 12.86 -1.85
N ASN A 91 2.90 12.47 -2.39
CA ASN A 91 2.41 12.88 -3.70
C ASN A 91 1.25 13.88 -3.64
N GLY A 92 1.08 14.59 -2.52
CA GLY A 92 0.16 15.71 -2.39
C GLY A 92 -1.30 15.32 -2.13
N ILE A 93 -1.55 14.10 -1.66
CA ILE A 93 -2.88 13.58 -1.35
C ILE A 93 -2.95 13.16 0.12
N GLU A 94 -3.91 13.69 0.86
CA GLU A 94 -4.20 13.29 2.23
C GLU A 94 -5.33 12.26 2.26
N LEU A 95 -5.08 11.11 2.89
CA LEU A 95 -6.13 10.15 3.23
C LEU A 95 -6.89 10.65 4.46
N ILE A 96 -8.16 10.99 4.30
CA ILE A 96 -9.02 11.58 5.34
C ILE A 96 -9.96 10.55 6.00
N ALA A 97 -9.87 9.27 5.61
CA ALA A 97 -10.52 8.19 6.32
C ALA A 97 -10.06 8.16 7.79
N SER A 98 -11.00 7.93 8.72
CA SER A 98 -10.62 7.72 10.11
C SER A 98 -9.73 6.48 10.27
N GLU A 99 -8.86 6.46 11.28
CA GLU A 99 -7.98 5.31 11.55
C GLU A 99 -8.76 3.99 11.65
N ILE A 100 -9.92 4.01 12.31
CA ILE A 100 -10.80 2.85 12.49
C ILE A 100 -11.35 2.36 11.15
N GLU A 101 -11.76 3.28 10.28
CA GLU A 101 -12.29 2.97 8.97
C GLU A 101 -11.21 2.38 8.05
N ALA A 102 -10.05 3.03 7.99
CA ALA A 102 -8.93 2.56 7.20
C ALA A 102 -8.43 1.19 7.69
N ALA A 103 -8.28 0.99 9.00
CA ALA A 103 -7.90 -0.29 9.58
C ALA A 103 -8.92 -1.40 9.25
N ARG A 104 -10.23 -1.08 9.29
CA ARG A 104 -11.29 -2.01 8.91
C ARG A 104 -11.21 -2.40 7.44
N TYR A 105 -10.99 -1.43 6.55
CA TYR A 105 -10.86 -1.71 5.12
C TYR A 105 -9.69 -2.66 4.83
N PHE A 106 -8.50 -2.35 5.39
CA PHE A 106 -7.30 -3.18 5.18
C PHE A 106 -7.44 -4.57 5.80
N TRP A 107 -8.20 -4.70 6.89
CA TRP A 107 -8.56 -5.99 7.45
C TRP A 107 -9.47 -6.80 6.51
N GLN A 108 -10.50 -6.17 5.94
CA GLN A 108 -11.39 -6.81 4.96
C GLN A 108 -10.66 -7.22 3.70
N LEU A 109 -9.77 -6.35 3.18
CA LEU A 109 -8.93 -6.66 2.04
C LEU A 109 -8.10 -7.91 2.30
N ALA A 110 -7.46 -8.02 3.48
CA ALA A 110 -6.69 -9.20 3.85
C ALA A 110 -7.51 -10.50 3.92
N ALA A 111 -8.79 -10.42 4.30
CA ALA A 111 -9.69 -11.56 4.39
C ALA A 111 -10.35 -11.93 3.04
N SER A 112 -10.38 -10.99 2.09
CA SER A 112 -11.00 -11.18 0.78
C SER A 112 -10.28 -12.24 -0.06
N GLN A 113 -11.02 -12.92 -0.93
CA GLN A 113 -10.53 -13.94 -1.87
C GLN A 113 -10.90 -13.59 -3.31
N GLN A 114 -11.14 -12.31 -3.60
CA GLN A 114 -11.45 -11.86 -4.95
C GLN A 114 -10.17 -11.82 -5.81
N SER A 115 -10.32 -11.67 -7.12
CA SER A 115 -9.16 -11.54 -8.00
C SER A 115 -8.39 -10.25 -7.70
N GLN A 116 -7.09 -10.28 -7.97
CA GLN A 116 -6.20 -9.14 -7.76
C GLN A 116 -6.75 -7.86 -8.38
N ASP A 117 -7.20 -7.93 -9.63
CA ASP A 117 -7.62 -6.73 -10.37
C ASP A 117 -8.87 -6.09 -9.75
N ILE A 118 -9.79 -6.91 -9.24
CA ILE A 118 -10.97 -6.43 -8.51
C ILE A 118 -10.57 -5.78 -7.19
N GLU A 119 -9.70 -6.43 -6.41
CA GLU A 119 -9.29 -5.91 -5.11
C GLU A 119 -8.47 -4.62 -5.22
N MET A 120 -7.57 -4.54 -6.21
CA MET A 120 -6.81 -3.32 -6.50
C MET A 120 -7.72 -2.19 -6.98
N GLN A 121 -8.70 -2.47 -7.85
CA GLN A 121 -9.64 -1.45 -8.31
C GLN A 121 -10.52 -0.95 -7.15
N ASN A 122 -11.07 -1.86 -6.34
CA ASN A 122 -11.87 -1.51 -5.17
C ASN A 122 -11.09 -0.64 -4.17
N LEU A 123 -9.81 -0.96 -3.95
CA LEU A 123 -8.95 -0.17 -3.07
C LEU A 123 -8.68 1.21 -3.69
N ALA A 124 -8.41 1.31 -4.99
CA ALA A 124 -8.21 2.59 -5.66
C ALA A 124 -9.46 3.48 -5.56
N ASP A 125 -10.64 2.93 -5.79
CA ASP A 125 -11.93 3.65 -5.70
C ASP A 125 -12.21 4.11 -4.26
N TRP A 126 -11.91 3.24 -3.28
CA TRP A 126 -12.04 3.60 -1.87
C TRP A 126 -11.08 4.74 -1.49
N LEU A 127 -9.82 4.67 -1.90
CA LEU A 127 -8.84 5.74 -1.66
C LEU A 127 -9.28 7.05 -2.32
N GLN A 128 -9.79 7.00 -3.54
CA GLN A 128 -10.27 8.20 -4.24
C GLN A 128 -11.43 8.88 -3.52
N THR A 129 -12.33 8.10 -2.91
CA THR A 129 -13.51 8.62 -2.20
C THR A 129 -13.21 9.09 -0.77
N HIS A 130 -12.09 8.65 -0.19
CA HIS A 130 -11.69 8.97 1.19
C HIS A 130 -10.39 9.78 1.26
N SER A 131 -10.03 10.48 0.19
CA SER A 131 -8.86 11.35 0.16
C SER A 131 -9.20 12.74 -0.38
N GLN A 132 -8.35 13.70 -0.05
CA GLN A 132 -8.38 15.06 -0.60
C GLN A 132 -6.99 15.49 -1.06
N THR A 133 -6.93 16.41 -2.02
CA THR A 133 -5.67 17.05 -2.40
C THR A 133 -5.25 18.04 -1.31
N LEU A 134 -3.96 18.07 -0.99
CA LEU A 134 -3.34 19.03 -0.08
C LEU A 134 -3.27 20.46 -0.65
#